data_AF-A0A816BZ81-F1
#
_entry.id   AF-A0A816BZ81-F1
#
_cell.length_a   1.000
_cell.length_b   1.000
_cell.length_c   1.000
_cell.angle_alpha   90.00
_cell.angle_beta   90.00
_cell.angle_gamma   90.00
#
_symmetry.space_group_name_H-M   'P 1'
#
loop_
_entity.id
_entity.type
_entity.pdbx_description
1 polymer ?
#
loop_
_entity_poly.entity_id
_entity_poly.type
_entity_poly.pdbx_seq_one_letter_code
_entity_poly.pdbx_strand_id
1 'polypeptide(L)'
;MVLHRSESYPIRGIAYLIRHPSLWRQIFCGLIIMILVSIIVSILLLIFAFPVQANCLSEYMSDWIAWIINFFLTLFEIGITVLVFSSLFLAYYMNIIFDAIWRQETMATNREEIQPMSSITVK
;
A
#
# COMPACT_ATOMS: atom_id res chain seq x y z
N MET A 1 -2.68 -34.33 12.16
CA MET A 1 -2.79 -33.03 12.86
C MET A 1 -1.40 -32.42 12.91
N VAL A 2 -0.94 -31.84 11.79
CA VAL A 2 0.44 -31.30 11.70
C VAL A 2 0.43 -29.93 12.37
N LEU A 3 1.21 -29.82 13.44
CA LEU A 3 1.38 -28.60 14.24
C LEU A 3 1.89 -27.48 13.31
N HIS A 4 0.99 -26.63 12.82
CA HIS A 4 1.35 -25.50 11.97
C HIS A 4 2.08 -24.49 12.85
N ARG A 5 3.42 -24.53 12.86
CA ARG A 5 4.24 -23.49 13.48
C ARG A 5 3.82 -22.17 12.87
N SER A 6 3.21 -21.28 13.65
CA SER A 6 2.64 -19.99 13.19
C SER A 6 3.68 -19.13 12.46
N GLU A 7 4.95 -19.35 12.78
CA GLU A 7 6.14 -18.71 12.22
C GLU A 7 6.48 -19.16 10.78
N SER A 8 5.88 -20.24 10.26
CA SER A 8 6.06 -20.67 8.86
C SER A 8 5.06 -20.04 7.88
N TYR A 9 4.04 -19.33 8.38
CA TYR A 9 3.01 -18.71 7.53
C TYR A 9 3.56 -17.54 6.67
N PRO A 10 4.37 -16.61 7.22
CA PRO A 10 4.98 -15.53 6.44
C PRO A 10 5.92 -16.08 5.35
N ILE A 11 6.67 -17.13 5.69
CA ILE A 11 7.64 -17.77 4.78
C ILE A 11 6.92 -18.43 3.61
N ARG A 12 5.78 -19.10 3.87
CA ARG A 12 4.92 -19.65 2.80
C ARG A 12 4.33 -18.57 1.90
N GLY A 13 3.92 -17.43 2.48
CA GLY A 13 3.44 -16.27 1.70
C GLY A 13 4.53 -15.70 0.78
N ILE A 14 5.74 -15.51 1.30
CA ILE A 14 6.89 -15.04 0.50
C ILE A 14 7.27 -16.05 -0.58
N ALA A 15 7.31 -17.34 -0.26
CA ALA A 15 7.62 -18.40 -1.23
C ALA A 15 6.58 -18.48 -2.35
N TYR A 16 5.29 -18.33 -2.03
CA TYR A 16 4.21 -18.27 -3.01
C TYR A 16 4.31 -17.02 -3.88
N LEU A 17 4.63 -15.87 -3.28
CA LEU A 17 4.83 -14.62 -4.00
C LEU A 17 5.98 -14.74 -5.01
N ILE A 18 7.11 -15.33 -4.61
CA ILE A 18 8.27 -15.52 -5.50
C ILE A 18 7.94 -16.46 -6.66
N ARG A 19 7.08 -17.46 -6.44
CA ARG A 19 6.72 -18.46 -7.45
C ARG A 19 5.73 -17.96 -8.51
N HIS A 20 4.94 -16.93 -8.20
CA HIS A 20 3.91 -16.39 -9.11
C HIS A 20 4.20 -14.92 -9.51
N PRO A 21 4.93 -14.69 -10.62
CA PRO A 21 5.31 -13.34 -11.06
C PRO A 21 4.12 -12.46 -11.48
N SER A 22 2.94 -13.05 -11.70
CA SER A 22 1.71 -12.30 -11.97
C SER A 22 1.30 -11.38 -10.81
N LEU A 23 1.63 -11.74 -9.56
CA LEU A 23 1.33 -10.93 -8.37
C LEU A 23 2.30 -9.75 -8.20
N TRP A 24 3.52 -9.85 -8.74
CA TRP A 24 4.54 -8.80 -8.61
C TRP A 24 4.08 -7.53 -9.31
N ARG A 25 3.44 -7.66 -10.48
CA ARG A 25 2.90 -6.50 -11.20
C ARG A 25 1.88 -5.72 -10.37
N GLN A 26 1.02 -6.41 -9.61
CA GLN A 26 0.10 -5.74 -8.70
C GLN A 26 0.87 -5.07 -7.56
N ILE A 27 1.82 -5.74 -6.91
CA ILE A 27 2.58 -5.13 -5.80
C ILE A 27 3.37 -3.90 -6.25
N PHE A 28 4.14 -4.02 -7.33
CA PHE A 28 4.93 -2.91 -7.87
C PHE A 28 4.04 -1.75 -8.36
N CYS A 29 2.90 -2.04 -8.98
CA CYS A 29 1.95 -0.99 -9.38
C CYS A 29 1.43 -0.21 -8.16
N GLY A 30 1.00 -0.92 -7.11
CA GLY A 30 0.55 -0.30 -5.87
C GLY A 30 1.63 0.56 -5.22
N LEU A 31 2.87 0.08 -5.21
CA LEU A 31 4.02 0.80 -4.65
C LEU A 31 4.34 2.07 -5.46
N ILE A 32 4.34 2.00 -6.80
CA ILE A 32 4.55 3.17 -7.66
C ILE A 32 3.45 4.21 -7.43
N ILE A 33 2.17 3.78 -7.40
CA ILE A 33 1.05 4.69 -7.13
C ILE A 33 1.20 5.35 -5.76
N MET A 34 1.57 4.58 -4.73
CA MET A 34 1.78 5.09 -3.38
C MET A 34 2.89 6.15 -3.33
N ILE A 35 4.03 5.90 -3.99
CA ILE A 35 5.14 6.86 -4.08
C ILE A 35 4.68 8.12 -4.82
N LEU A 36 4.02 7.98 -5.95
CA LEU A 36 3.54 9.13 -6.73
C LEU A 36 2.57 9.99 -5.93
N VAL A 37 1.60 9.37 -5.27
CA VAL A 37 0.64 10.10 -4.43
C VAL A 37 1.34 10.78 -3.26
N SER A 38 2.29 10.10 -2.59
CA SER A 38 3.07 10.70 -1.51
C SER A 38 3.84 11.94 -1.96
N ILE A 39 4.46 11.89 -3.15
CA ILE A 39 5.20 13.03 -3.72
C ILE A 39 4.23 14.17 -4.04
N ILE A 40 3.13 13.88 -4.74
CA ILE A 40 2.13 14.89 -5.12
C ILE A 40 1.57 15.59 -3.87
N VAL A 41 1.15 14.83 -2.86
CA VAL A 41 0.60 15.39 -1.62
C VAL A 41 1.63 16.23 -0.86
N SER A 42 2.89 15.79 -0.82
CA SER A 42 3.96 16.56 -0.18
C SER A 42 4.22 17.89 -0.90
N ILE A 43 4.21 17.89 -2.23
CA ILE A 43 4.34 19.11 -3.04
C ILE A 43 3.16 20.04 -2.80
N LEU A 44 1.93 19.52 -2.76
CA LEU A 44 0.74 20.31 -2.50
C LEU A 44 0.80 20.96 -1.10
N LEU A 45 1.22 20.23 -0.07
CA LEU A 45 1.41 20.80 1.27
C LEU A 45 2.47 21.91 1.28
N LEU A 46 3.59 21.74 0.57
CA LEU A 46 4.60 22.80 0.46
C LEU A 46 4.12 24.02 -0.31
N ILE A 47 3.28 23.87 -1.32
CA ILE A 47 2.79 25.01 -2.12
C ILE A 47 1.67 25.76 -1.39
N PHE A 48 0.78 25.05 -0.70
CA PHE A 48 -0.42 25.64 -0.11
C PHE A 48 -0.30 25.90 1.40
N ALA A 49 0.17 24.92 2.18
CA ALA A 49 0.24 25.05 3.63
C ALA A 49 1.41 25.95 4.07
N PHE A 50 2.58 25.77 3.47
CA PHE A 50 3.79 26.52 3.85
C PHE A 50 3.63 28.05 3.79
N PRO A 51 3.13 28.69 2.69
CA PRO A 51 3.01 30.15 2.66
C PRO A 51 1.91 30.67 3.59
N VAL A 52 0.81 29.93 3.74
CA VAL A 52 -0.30 30.31 4.64
C VAL A 52 0.17 30.27 6.09
N GLN A 53 0.89 29.21 6.49
CA GLN A 53 1.44 29.06 7.83
C GLN A 53 2.56 30.08 8.09
N ALA A 54 3.43 30.37 7.11
CA ALA A 54 4.46 31.40 7.23
C ALA A 54 3.86 32.79 7.51
N ASN A 55 2.85 33.19 6.72
CA ASN A 55 2.19 34.48 6.86
C ASN A 55 1.46 34.57 8.22
N CYS A 56 0.75 33.51 8.61
CA CYS A 56 0.08 33.43 9.90
C CYS A 56 1.07 33.59 11.06
N LEU A 57 2.24 32.91 11.01
CA LEU A 57 3.24 33.02 12.07
C LEU A 57 3.92 34.40 12.11
N SER A 58 4.16 35.03 10.96
CA SER A 58 4.79 36.37 10.89
C SER A 58 3.96 37.47 11.58
N GLU A 59 2.65 37.26 11.77
CA GLU A 59 1.81 38.20 12.52
C GLU A 59 2.09 38.18 14.03
N TYR A 60 2.66 37.09 14.56
CA TYR A 60 2.87 36.90 16.00
C TYR A 60 4.34 36.92 16.42
N MET A 61 5.28 36.75 15.49
CA MET A 61 6.71 36.65 15.81
C MET A 61 7.60 37.19 14.67
N SER A 62 8.89 37.41 14.99
CA SER A 62 9.89 37.84 14.00
C SER A 62 10.02 36.84 12.84
N ASP A 63 10.14 37.35 11.61
CA ASP A 63 10.16 36.59 10.35
C ASP A 63 11.14 35.41 10.35
N TRP A 64 12.31 35.59 10.96
CA TRP A 64 13.33 34.55 11.06
C TRP A 64 12.88 33.35 11.90
N ILE A 65 12.19 33.61 13.01
CA ILE A 65 11.70 32.57 13.91
C ILE A 65 10.45 31.91 13.30
N ALA A 66 9.58 32.71 12.70
CA ALA A 66 8.41 32.23 11.97
C ALA A 66 8.80 31.24 10.87
N TRP A 67 9.82 31.55 10.08
CA TRP A 67 10.28 30.69 9.01
C TRP A 67 10.80 29.32 9.50
N ILE A 68 11.61 29.30 10.56
CA ILE A 68 12.15 28.06 11.12
C ILE A 68 11.03 27.19 11.69
N ILE A 69 10.14 27.77 12.50
CA ILE A 69 9.02 27.02 13.10
C ILE A 69 8.09 26.49 12.02
N ASN A 70 7.79 27.31 11.01
CA ASN A 70 6.97 26.92 9.88
C ASN A 70 7.56 25.71 9.14
N PHE A 71 8.87 25.71 8.88
CA PHE A 71 9.54 24.58 8.23
C PHE A 71 9.37 23.26 9.00
N PHE A 72 9.54 23.27 10.33
CA PHE A 72 9.32 22.08 11.16
C PHE A 72 7.85 21.66 11.22
N LEU A 73 6.93 22.63 11.28
CA LEU A 73 5.48 22.36 11.30
C LEU A 73 5.03 21.70 9.99
N THR A 74 5.45 22.24 8.84
CA THR A 74 5.14 21.65 7.53
C THR A 74 5.76 20.25 7.37
N LEU A 75 6.99 20.02 7.84
CA LEU A 75 7.59 18.67 7.86
C LEU A 75 6.77 17.68 8.70
N PHE A 76 6.29 18.13 9.87
CA PHE A 76 5.47 17.31 10.75
C PHE A 76 4.10 16.98 10.11
N GLU A 77 3.48 17.96 9.46
CA GLU A 77 2.22 17.79 8.74
C GLU A 77 2.34 16.81 7.57
N ILE A 78 3.44 16.89 6.80
CA ILE A 78 3.76 15.91 5.75
C ILE A 78 3.91 14.52 6.37
N GLY A 79 4.65 14.40 7.48
CA GLY A 79 4.85 13.13 8.18
C GLY A 79 3.53 12.49 8.62
N ILE A 80 2.63 13.26 9.24
CA ILE A 80 1.30 12.79 9.64
C ILE A 80 0.48 12.39 8.42
N THR A 81 0.45 13.22 7.38
CA THR A 81 -0.36 12.98 6.18
C THR A 81 0.08 11.69 5.48
N VAL A 82 1.39 11.46 5.35
CA VAL A 82 1.94 10.22 4.77
C VAL A 82 1.61 9.01 5.66
N LEU A 83 1.70 9.13 6.99
CA LEU A 83 1.33 8.04 7.90
C LEU A 83 -0.14 7.67 7.79
N VAL A 84 -1.04 8.65 7.81
CA VAL A 84 -2.48 8.42 7.67
C VAL A 84 -2.79 7.82 6.30
N PHE A 85 -2.27 8.42 5.23
CA PHE A 85 -2.51 7.92 3.87
C PHE A 85 -1.97 6.50 3.67
N SER A 86 -0.76 6.21 4.15
CA SER A 86 -0.15 4.88 4.04
C SER A 86 -0.93 3.81 4.81
N SER A 87 -1.46 4.13 6.00
CA SER A 87 -2.27 3.21 6.77
C SER A 87 -3.57 2.82 6.06
N LEU A 88 -4.26 3.79 5.47
CA LEU A 88 -5.49 3.58 4.71
C LEU A 88 -5.23 2.83 3.40
N PHE A 89 -4.19 3.25 2.68
CA PHE A 89 -3.82 2.64 1.41
C PHE A 89 -3.38 1.19 1.58
N LEU A 90 -2.58 0.89 2.61
CA LEU A 90 -2.13 -0.47 2.91
C LEU A 90 -3.31 -1.39 3.25
N ALA A 91 -4.26 -0.92 4.07
CA ALA A 91 -5.46 -1.68 4.40
C ALA A 91 -6.29 -1.99 3.15
N TYR A 92 -6.47 -1.01 2.27
CA TYR A 92 -7.19 -1.22 1.00
C TYR A 92 -6.46 -2.19 0.06
N TYR A 93 -5.15 -2.02 -0.11
CA TYR A 93 -4.35 -2.83 -1.03
C TYR A 93 -4.21 -4.27 -0.58
N MET A 94 -4.11 -4.51 0.74
CA MET A 94 -4.14 -5.87 1.29
C MET A 94 -5.42 -6.62 0.91
N ASN A 95 -6.57 -5.96 0.96
CA ASN A 95 -7.84 -6.58 0.58
C ASN A 95 -7.87 -6.94 -0.92
N ILE A 96 -7.36 -6.06 -1.79
CA ILE A 96 -7.28 -6.33 -3.23
C ILE A 96 -6.38 -7.54 -3.53
N ILE A 97 -5.20 -7.59 -2.92
CA ILE A 97 -4.27 -8.70 -3.13
C ILE A 97 -4.88 -10.01 -2.61
N PHE A 98 -5.51 -9.98 -1.44
CA PHE A 98 -6.15 -11.17 -0.87
C PHE A 98 -7.26 -11.72 -1.78
N ASP A 99 -8.11 -10.84 -2.31
CA ASP A 99 -9.18 -11.21 -3.24
C ASP A 99 -8.62 -11.72 -4.59
N ALA A 100 -7.50 -11.16 -5.06
CA ALA A 100 -6.80 -11.66 -6.24
C ALA A 100 -6.23 -13.08 -6.04
N ILE A 101 -5.65 -13.36 -4.87
CA ILE A 101 -5.16 -14.70 -4.51
C ILE A 101 -6.32 -15.69 -4.42
N TRP A 102 -7.41 -15.32 -3.73
CA TRP A 102 -8.59 -16.16 -3.57
C TRP A 102 -9.19 -16.57 -4.92
N ARG A 103 -9.29 -15.63 -5.87
CA ARG A 103 -9.75 -15.91 -7.23
C ARG A 103 -8.83 -16.87 -7.98
N GLN A 104 -7.51 -16.75 -7.84
CA GLN A 104 -6.57 -17.67 -8.51
C GLN A 104 -6.71 -19.09 -7.96
N GLU A 105 -6.80 -19.24 -6.65
CA GLU A 105 -6.97 -20.55 -6.01
C GLU A 105 -8.29 -21.20 -6.42
N THR A 106 -9.39 -20.43 -6.39
CA THR A 106 -10.72 -20.91 -6.79
C THR A 106 -10.75 -21.38 -8.24
N MET A 107 -10.06 -20.69 -9.16
CA MET A 107 -9.97 -21.11 -10.56
C MET A 107 -9.11 -22.36 -10.75
N ALA A 108 -8.07 -22.55 -9.94
CA ALA A 108 -7.26 -23.77 -9.96
C ALA A 108 -8.08 -24.99 -9.53
N THR A 109 -8.83 -24.88 -8.44
CA THR A 109 -9.72 -25.97 -7.96
C THR A 109 -10.80 -26.32 -8.96
N ASN A 110 -11.51 -25.33 -9.53
CA ASN A 110 -12.54 -25.60 -10.54
C ASN A 110 -11.96 -26.28 -11.80
N ARG A 111 -10.72 -25.96 -12.18
CA ARG A 111 -10.06 -26.64 -13.31
C ARG A 111 -9.80 -28.11 -13.01
N GLU A 112 -9.41 -28.44 -11.78
CA GLU A 112 -9.19 -29.83 -11.35
C GLU A 112 -10.49 -30.64 -11.27
N GLU A 113 -11.64 -30.03 -10.97
CA GLU A 113 -12.94 -30.71 -10.93
C GLU A 113 -13.53 -30.97 -12.32
N ILE A 114 -13.23 -30.14 -13.32
CA ILE A 114 -13.70 -30.32 -14.70
C ILE A 114 -12.91 -31.43 -15.43
N GLN A 115 -11.62 -31.61 -15.13
CA GLN A 115 -10.81 -32.68 -15.75
C GLN A 115 -11.34 -34.11 -15.53
N PRO A 116 -11.72 -34.57 -14.32
CA PRO A 116 -12.27 -35.91 -14.12
C PRO A 116 -13.61 -36.08 -14.84
N MET A 117 -14.44 -35.03 -14.92
CA MET A 117 -15.76 -35.10 -15.58
C MET A 117 -15.64 -35.32 -17.09
N SER A 118 -14.65 -34.71 -17.74
CA SER A 118 -14.36 -34.92 -19.18
C SER A 118 -13.80 -36.32 -19.50
N SER A 119 -13.08 -36.95 -18.56
CA SER A 119 -12.55 -38.31 -18.73
C SER A 119 -13.60 -39.42 -18.57
N ILE A 120 -14.74 -39.11 -17.95
CA ILE A 120 -15.86 -40.05 -17.78
C ILE A 120 -16.82 -39.99 -18.99
N THR A 121 -16.88 -38.87 -19.72
CA THR A 121 -17.72 -38.72 -20.92
C THR A 121 -17.06 -39.23 -22.22
N VAL A 122 -15.78 -39.58 -22.18
CA VAL A 122 -15.05 -40.20 -23.30
C VAL A 122 -14.76 -41.66 -22.96
N LYS A 123 -15.80 -42.47 -22.82
CA LYS A 123 -15.74 -43.94 -22.83
C LYS A 123 -17.04 -44.53 -23.33
#